data_AF-A0A162YAX3-F1
#
_entry.id   AF-A0A162YAX3-F1
#
_cell.length_a   1.000
_cell.length_b   1.000
_cell.length_c   1.000
_cell.angle_alpha   90.00
_cell.angle_beta   90.00
_cell.angle_gamma   90.00
#
_symmetry.space_group_name_H-M   'P 1'
#
loop_
_entity.id
_entity.type
_entity.pdbx_description
1 polymer ?
#
loop_
_entity_poly.entity_id
_entity_poly.type
_entity_poly.pdbx_seq_one_letter_code
_entity_poly.pdbx_strand_id
1 'polypeptide(L)'
;MQLMFKTISLVALVFWFCGFVAALPPTSSYNYTFDELRPQPGSQGSFRQPYFRFKIFFRKNTSITEKFLHSHWKTVHADLTISDPDAGVRLLRYTQFHQDEEHRKMIQPLIHATHGRLAVSPYDGVAEFLTKDYGTFEKFLMQIFINPVMVADQQSFADDSTAMHVMAGYDNLIFGDAIDALNGANGILPSDPRLVHT
;
A
#
# COMPACT_ATOMS: atom_id res chain seq x y z
N MET A 1 -27.01 -53.98 -35.94
CA MET A 1 -28.32 -53.32 -36.06
C MET A 1 -28.43 -52.32 -34.90
N GLN A 2 -28.50 -51.03 -35.25
CA GLN A 2 -28.83 -49.84 -34.44
C GLN A 2 -27.97 -49.42 -33.23
N LEU A 3 -27.16 -48.39 -33.49
CA LEU A 3 -26.84 -47.31 -32.54
C LEU A 3 -28.13 -46.65 -32.03
N MET A 4 -28.20 -46.35 -30.73
CA MET A 4 -29.07 -45.32 -30.18
C MET A 4 -28.23 -44.30 -29.39
N PHE A 5 -27.98 -43.16 -30.02
CA PHE A 5 -27.60 -41.92 -29.36
C PHE A 5 -28.81 -41.41 -28.58
N LYS A 6 -28.70 -41.26 -27.26
CA LYS A 6 -29.59 -40.37 -26.50
C LYS A 6 -28.91 -39.01 -26.40
N THR A 7 -29.41 -38.08 -27.20
CA THR A 7 -29.16 -36.64 -27.12
C THR A 7 -29.71 -36.15 -25.78
N ILE A 8 -28.82 -35.85 -24.83
CA ILE A 8 -29.19 -35.05 -23.65
C ILE A 8 -29.18 -33.60 -24.10
N SER A 9 -30.35 -32.98 -24.05
CA SER A 9 -30.59 -31.59 -24.47
C SER A 9 -29.70 -30.62 -23.70
N LEU A 10 -28.87 -29.88 -24.44
CA LEU A 10 -27.90 -28.90 -23.97
C LEU A 10 -28.56 -27.56 -23.56
N VAL A 11 -29.71 -27.62 -22.87
CA VAL A 11 -30.48 -26.40 -22.50
C VAL A 11 -30.69 -26.27 -20.98
N ALA A 12 -30.26 -27.24 -20.16
CA ALA A 12 -30.51 -27.22 -18.71
C ALA A 12 -29.29 -26.93 -17.83
N LEU A 13 -28.17 -26.44 -18.37
CA LEU A 13 -26.93 -26.25 -17.58
C LEU A 13 -26.27 -24.87 -17.73
N VAL A 14 -27.06 -23.81 -17.88
CA VAL A 14 -26.55 -22.42 -17.92
C VAL A 14 -27.09 -21.53 -16.78
N PHE A 15 -27.97 -22.04 -15.91
CA PHE A 15 -28.67 -21.19 -14.91
C PHE A 15 -28.25 -21.39 -13.44
N TRP A 16 -27.04 -21.87 -13.15
CA TRP A 16 -26.62 -22.10 -11.76
C TRP A 16 -25.22 -21.62 -11.40
N PHE A 17 -24.85 -20.43 -11.89
CA PHE A 17 -23.75 -19.64 -11.33
C PHE A 17 -24.02 -18.12 -11.44
N CYS A 18 -25.26 -17.69 -11.25
CA CYS A 18 -25.50 -16.31 -10.78
C CYS A 18 -25.34 -16.32 -9.26
N GLY A 19 -24.08 -16.24 -8.80
CA GLY A 19 -23.81 -15.90 -7.42
C GLY A 19 -24.60 -14.64 -7.08
N PHE A 20 -25.37 -14.69 -6.00
CA PHE A 20 -25.96 -13.50 -5.39
C PHE A 20 -24.81 -12.53 -5.09
N VAL A 21 -24.59 -11.56 -5.98
CA VAL A 21 -23.96 -10.31 -5.58
C VAL A 21 -25.02 -9.67 -4.70
N ALA A 22 -24.92 -9.84 -3.39
CA ALA A 22 -25.71 -9.08 -2.46
C ALA A 22 -25.46 -7.61 -2.82
N ALA A 23 -26.49 -6.94 -3.33
CA ALA A 23 -26.42 -5.51 -3.60
C ALA A 23 -26.01 -4.86 -2.29
N LEU A 24 -24.92 -4.08 -2.31
CA LEU A 24 -24.53 -3.30 -1.14
C LEU A 24 -25.75 -2.47 -0.72
N PRO A 25 -26.08 -2.41 0.57
CA PRO A 25 -27.20 -1.59 1.02
C PRO A 25 -26.98 -0.16 0.49
N PRO A 26 -28.04 0.50 -0.02
CA PRO A 26 -27.90 1.85 -0.55
C PRO A 26 -27.26 2.73 0.51
N THR A 27 -26.23 3.48 0.11
CA THR A 27 -25.47 4.39 1.00
C THR A 27 -26.36 5.41 1.70
N SER A 28 -27.59 5.62 1.20
CA SER A 28 -28.60 6.52 1.75
C SER A 28 -29.14 6.14 3.13
N SER A 29 -28.90 4.92 3.64
CA SER A 29 -29.35 4.51 4.98
C SER A 29 -28.29 4.67 6.07
N TYR A 30 -27.05 5.04 5.74
CA TYR A 30 -25.99 5.22 6.73
C TYR A 30 -26.02 6.63 7.32
N ASN A 31 -26.06 6.72 8.65
CA ASN A 31 -26.00 8.00 9.37
C ASN A 31 -24.55 8.37 9.66
N TYR A 32 -23.99 9.28 8.87
CA TYR A 32 -22.61 9.73 9.02
C TYR A 32 -22.45 10.62 10.26
N THR A 33 -21.54 10.26 11.17
CA THR A 33 -21.09 11.16 12.25
C THR A 33 -20.24 12.32 11.70
N PHE A 34 -19.51 12.05 10.62
CA PHE A 34 -18.64 13.00 9.94
C PHE A 34 -19.17 13.25 8.53
N ASP A 35 -19.84 14.38 8.34
CA ASP A 35 -20.42 14.76 7.04
C ASP A 35 -19.37 14.90 5.94
N GLU A 36 -18.11 15.14 6.31
CA GLU A 36 -16.95 15.18 5.42
C GLU A 36 -16.65 13.81 4.77
N LEU A 37 -17.10 12.71 5.39
CA LEU A 37 -16.97 11.36 4.86
C LEU A 37 -18.19 10.93 4.03
N ARG A 38 -19.24 11.75 4.00
CA ARG A 38 -20.44 11.49 3.20
C ARG A 38 -20.11 11.65 1.71
N PRO A 39 -20.50 10.71 0.84
CA PRO A 39 -20.40 10.90 -0.61
C PRO A 39 -21.20 12.15 -1.03
N GLN A 40 -20.54 13.13 -1.65
CA GLN A 40 -21.18 14.34 -2.15
C GLN A 40 -21.38 14.25 -3.67
N PRO A 41 -22.46 14.81 -4.25
CA PRO A 41 -22.63 14.84 -5.70
C PRO A 41 -21.43 15.51 -6.40
N GLY A 42 -20.83 14.81 -7.37
CA GLY A 42 -19.64 15.30 -8.10
C GLY A 42 -18.32 15.20 -7.33
N SER A 43 -18.33 14.70 -6.10
CA SER A 43 -17.14 14.35 -5.32
C SER A 43 -17.05 12.83 -5.15
N GLN A 44 -15.84 12.30 -5.04
CA GLN A 44 -15.60 10.88 -4.73
C GLN A 44 -15.65 10.59 -3.21
N GLY A 45 -16.09 11.56 -2.39
CA GLY A 45 -16.01 11.48 -0.92
C GLY A 45 -14.75 12.17 -0.41
N SER A 46 -14.17 11.64 0.68
CA SER A 46 -13.21 12.34 1.55
C SER A 46 -11.84 12.66 0.92
N PHE A 47 -10.95 13.21 1.75
CA PHE A 47 -9.80 14.05 1.42
C PHE A 47 -8.68 13.33 0.66
N ARG A 48 -8.93 13.06 -0.63
CA ARG A 48 -7.91 12.52 -1.55
C ARG A 48 -6.73 13.48 -1.63
N GLN A 49 -5.55 12.95 -1.34
CA GLN A 49 -4.32 13.74 -1.34
C GLN A 49 -3.77 13.89 -2.77
N PRO A 50 -3.21 15.07 -3.12
CA PRO A 50 -2.84 15.43 -4.49
C PRO A 50 -1.43 14.93 -4.87
N TYR A 51 -1.16 13.65 -4.64
CA TYR A 51 0.10 13.00 -5.00
C TYR A 51 -0.13 11.56 -5.45
N PHE A 52 0.85 11.02 -6.18
CA PHE A 52 0.98 9.60 -6.47
C PHE A 52 1.84 8.93 -5.39
N ARG A 53 1.32 7.86 -4.78
CA ARG A 53 2.00 7.07 -3.76
C ARG A 53 2.43 5.73 -4.32
N PHE A 54 3.68 5.35 -4.07
CA PHE A 54 4.25 4.08 -4.47
C PHE A 54 4.99 3.42 -3.31
N LYS A 55 4.83 2.10 -3.15
CA LYS A 55 5.45 1.30 -2.10
C LYS A 55 6.13 0.08 -2.70
N ILE A 56 7.36 -0.18 -2.27
CA ILE A 56 8.13 -1.39 -2.58
C ILE A 56 8.30 -2.19 -1.31
N PHE A 57 7.81 -3.41 -1.32
CA PHE A 57 7.91 -4.35 -0.22
C PHE A 57 9.00 -5.37 -0.55
N PHE A 58 9.93 -5.58 0.38
CA PHE A 58 11.05 -6.50 0.17
C PHE A 58 11.32 -7.35 1.41
N ARG A 59 11.97 -8.48 1.18
CA ARG A 59 12.51 -9.35 2.23
C ARG A 59 14.00 -9.11 2.37
N LYS A 60 14.50 -9.31 3.56
CA LYS A 60 15.92 -9.28 3.88
C LYS A 60 16.63 -10.42 3.19
N ASN A 61 17.80 -10.14 2.62
CA ASN A 61 18.73 -11.18 2.18
C ASN A 61 19.01 -12.15 3.36
N THR A 62 18.86 -13.45 3.11
CA THR A 62 18.98 -14.48 4.15
C THR A 62 20.40 -14.63 4.69
N SER A 63 21.41 -14.15 3.94
CA SER A 63 22.83 -14.22 4.29
C SER A 63 23.29 -13.13 5.27
N ILE A 64 22.46 -12.13 5.56
CA ILE A 64 22.80 -11.01 6.45
C ILE A 64 21.96 -11.03 7.74
N THR A 65 22.42 -10.28 8.75
CA THR A 65 21.65 -10.07 9.99
C THR A 65 20.59 -8.99 9.80
N GLU A 66 19.51 -9.06 10.60
CA GLU A 66 18.49 -7.99 10.64
C GLU A 66 19.06 -6.64 11.09
N LYS A 67 19.97 -6.66 12.07
CA LYS A 67 20.70 -5.47 12.50
C LYS A 67 21.46 -4.82 11.34
N PHE A 68 22.15 -5.62 10.53
CA PHE A 68 22.84 -5.11 9.34
C PHE A 68 21.83 -4.50 8.36
N LEU A 69 20.74 -5.21 8.01
CA LEU A 69 19.71 -4.69 7.12
C LEU A 69 19.24 -3.31 7.57
N HIS A 70 18.68 -3.20 8.77
CA HIS A 70 18.05 -1.96 9.18
C HIS A 70 19.05 -0.83 9.42
N SER A 71 20.29 -1.16 9.80
CA SER A 71 21.36 -0.16 9.91
C SER A 71 21.79 0.36 8.55
N HIS A 72 22.07 -0.53 7.60
CA HIS A 72 22.54 -0.18 6.26
C HIS A 72 21.46 0.52 5.44
N TRP A 73 20.22 0.03 5.53
CA TRP A 73 19.10 0.56 4.75
C TRP A 73 18.76 2.01 5.13
N LYS A 74 18.78 2.35 6.42
CA LYS A 74 18.48 3.71 6.90
C LYS A 74 19.64 4.71 6.80
N THR A 75 20.83 4.24 6.43
CA THR A 75 22.02 5.10 6.29
C THR A 75 22.52 5.09 4.85
N VAL A 76 23.26 4.05 4.46
CA VAL A 76 23.96 3.96 3.17
C VAL A 76 22.97 3.92 2.01
N HIS A 77 21.99 3.02 2.06
CA HIS A 77 21.01 2.93 0.97
C HIS A 77 20.16 4.20 0.86
N ALA A 78 19.76 4.78 2.00
CA ALA A 78 19.02 6.03 2.03
C ALA A 78 19.82 7.18 1.38
N ASP A 79 21.10 7.32 1.75
CA ASP A 79 22.02 8.31 1.18
C ASP A 79 22.19 8.14 -0.34
N LEU A 80 22.45 6.91 -0.79
CA LEU A 80 22.58 6.61 -2.22
C LEU A 80 21.29 6.92 -3.00
N THR A 81 20.12 6.62 -2.40
CA THR A 81 18.81 6.90 -3.02
C THR A 81 18.55 8.39 -3.18
N ILE A 82 18.82 9.19 -2.15
CA ILE A 82 18.57 10.64 -2.19
C ILE A 82 19.67 11.43 -2.89
N SER A 83 20.81 10.79 -3.18
CA SER A 83 21.91 11.36 -3.96
C SER A 83 21.63 11.41 -5.47
N ASP A 84 20.47 10.91 -5.94
CA ASP A 84 19.99 11.18 -7.30
C ASP A 84 19.91 12.71 -7.52
N PRO A 85 20.57 13.27 -8.56
CA PRO A 85 20.64 14.72 -8.76
C PRO A 85 19.28 15.42 -8.85
N ASP A 86 18.24 14.69 -9.25
CA ASP A 86 16.89 15.19 -9.40
C ASP A 86 15.94 14.69 -8.30
N ALA A 87 16.46 14.11 -7.20
CA ALA A 87 15.63 13.59 -6.10
C ALA A 87 14.67 14.66 -5.58
N GLY A 88 15.15 15.89 -5.34
CA GLY A 88 14.34 17.02 -4.89
C GLY A 88 13.36 17.58 -5.92
N VAL A 89 13.51 17.20 -7.20
CA VAL A 89 12.57 17.56 -8.28
C VAL A 89 11.50 16.48 -8.45
N ARG A 90 11.89 15.21 -8.28
CA ARG A 90 11.03 14.05 -8.58
C ARG A 90 10.24 13.57 -7.37
N LEU A 91 10.81 13.68 -6.18
CA LEU A 91 10.20 13.19 -4.95
C LEU A 91 9.60 14.34 -4.15
N LEU A 92 8.37 14.12 -3.72
CA LEU A 92 7.71 14.94 -2.70
C LEU A 92 8.05 14.45 -1.30
N ARG A 93 8.23 13.13 -1.14
CA ARG A 93 8.62 12.48 0.12
C ARG A 93 9.20 11.09 -0.16
N TYR A 94 10.18 10.70 0.65
CA TYR A 94 10.68 9.32 0.74
C TYR A 94 10.63 8.87 2.20
N THR A 95 10.07 7.68 2.45
CA THR A 95 10.04 7.07 3.78
C THR A 95 10.44 5.60 3.71
N GLN A 96 11.01 5.11 4.81
CA GLN A 96 11.33 3.71 5.02
C GLN A 96 10.54 3.21 6.22
N PHE A 97 9.71 2.18 6.03
CA PHE A 97 9.06 1.47 7.12
C PHE A 97 9.86 0.21 7.42
N HIS A 98 10.37 0.11 8.65
CA HIS A 98 11.13 -1.03 9.13
C HIS A 98 10.22 -1.96 9.92
N GLN A 99 10.16 -3.23 9.54
CA GLN A 99 9.52 -4.25 10.34
C GLN A 99 10.62 -5.12 10.94
N ASP A 100 11.00 -4.86 12.19
CA ASP A 100 12.02 -5.65 12.91
C ASP A 100 11.38 -6.75 13.78
N GLU A 101 12.22 -7.62 14.37
CA GLU A 101 11.76 -8.71 15.23
C GLU A 101 10.98 -8.21 16.47
N GLU A 102 11.38 -7.07 17.03
CA GLU A 102 10.74 -6.49 18.20
C GLU A 102 9.28 -6.13 17.89
N HIS A 103 9.04 -5.39 16.81
CA HIS A 103 7.71 -4.98 16.39
C HIS A 103 6.85 -6.16 15.91
N ARG A 104 7.46 -7.17 15.27
CA ARG A 104 6.75 -8.43 14.92
C ARG A 104 6.28 -9.17 16.17
N LYS A 105 7.04 -9.14 17.27
CA LYS A 105 6.61 -9.72 18.55
C LYS A 105 5.52 -8.89 19.22
N MET A 106 5.65 -7.56 19.21
CA MET A 106 4.67 -6.65 19.82
C MET A 106 3.25 -6.82 19.25
N ILE A 107 3.12 -7.13 17.95
CA ILE A 107 1.80 -7.26 17.31
C ILE A 107 1.14 -8.64 17.49
N GLN A 108 1.87 -9.65 18.00
CA GLN A 108 1.33 -11.02 18.14
C GLN A 108 0.05 -11.12 18.99
N PRO A 109 -0.08 -10.41 20.14
CA PRO A 109 -1.32 -10.45 20.93
C PRO A 109 -2.54 -10.04 20.11
N LEU A 110 -2.42 -9.03 19.24
CA LEU A 110 -3.51 -8.60 18.35
C LEU A 110 -3.86 -9.67 17.31
N ILE A 111 -2.85 -10.31 16.73
CA ILE A 111 -3.05 -11.39 15.75
C ILE A 111 -3.78 -12.57 16.40
N HIS A 112 -3.38 -12.95 17.62
CA HIS A 112 -4.06 -13.99 18.39
C HIS A 112 -5.50 -13.59 18.72
N ALA A 113 -5.73 -12.36 19.19
CA ALA A 113 -7.06 -11.86 19.55
C ALA A 113 -8.02 -11.78 18.35
N THR A 114 -7.50 -11.60 17.14
CA THR A 114 -8.31 -11.55 15.91
C THR A 114 -8.50 -12.91 15.25
N HIS A 115 -8.06 -14.00 15.88
CA HIS A 115 -8.17 -15.38 15.38
C HIS A 115 -7.67 -15.54 13.93
N GLY A 116 -6.57 -14.86 13.60
CA GLY A 116 -5.95 -14.93 12.27
C GLY A 116 -6.64 -14.08 11.18
N ARG A 117 -7.59 -13.20 11.52
CA ARG A 117 -8.11 -12.20 10.57
C ARG A 117 -7.06 -11.15 10.19
N LEU A 118 -6.08 -10.95 11.07
CA LEU A 118 -4.86 -10.19 10.78
C LEU A 118 -3.66 -11.14 10.79
N ALA A 119 -2.64 -10.81 10.01
CA ALA A 119 -1.38 -11.55 9.94
C ALA A 119 -0.20 -10.58 9.82
N VAL A 120 0.97 -10.99 10.33
CA VAL A 120 2.21 -10.25 10.09
C VAL A 120 2.54 -10.33 8.61
N SER A 121 2.84 -9.18 8.01
CA SER A 121 3.31 -9.10 6.64
C SER A 121 4.65 -9.84 6.49
N PRO A 122 4.88 -10.62 5.42
CA PRO A 122 6.10 -11.42 5.27
C PRO A 122 7.31 -10.60 4.78
N TYR A 123 7.26 -9.26 4.84
CA TYR A 123 8.31 -8.35 4.37
C TYR A 123 9.04 -7.73 5.55
N ASP A 124 10.33 -7.45 5.38
CA ASP A 124 11.16 -6.86 6.43
C ASP A 124 11.21 -5.33 6.31
N GLY A 125 10.84 -4.79 5.15
CA GLY A 125 10.78 -3.35 4.93
C GLY A 125 9.83 -2.93 3.81
N VAL A 126 9.42 -1.66 3.88
CA VAL A 126 8.70 -0.96 2.82
C VAL A 126 9.38 0.36 2.50
N ALA A 127 9.88 0.52 1.28
CA ALA A 127 10.27 1.82 0.74
C ALA A 127 9.04 2.50 0.16
N GLU A 128 8.79 3.75 0.53
CA GLU A 128 7.63 4.50 0.09
C GLU A 128 8.03 5.85 -0.49
N PHE A 129 7.46 6.16 -1.66
CA PHE A 129 7.73 7.38 -2.41
C PHE A 129 6.41 8.10 -2.68
N LEU A 130 6.40 9.40 -2.41
CA LEU A 130 5.36 10.31 -2.87
C LEU A 130 5.93 11.15 -4.01
N THR A 131 5.19 11.28 -5.09
CA THR A 131 5.56 12.05 -6.29
C THR A 131 4.36 12.80 -6.82
N LYS A 132 4.56 13.78 -7.69
CA LYS A 132 3.44 14.54 -8.26
C LYS A 132 2.52 13.67 -9.12
N ASP A 133 3.11 12.75 -9.90
CA ASP A 133 2.42 11.89 -10.84
C ASP A 133 3.26 10.63 -11.14
N TYR A 134 2.63 9.64 -11.77
CA TYR A 134 3.30 8.40 -12.15
C TYR A 134 4.49 8.62 -13.09
N GLY A 135 4.41 9.53 -14.06
CA GLY A 135 5.49 9.74 -15.03
C GLY A 135 6.76 10.28 -14.38
N THR A 136 6.63 11.09 -13.33
CA THR A 136 7.73 11.56 -12.50
C THR A 136 8.33 10.40 -11.69
N PHE A 137 7.48 9.59 -11.09
CA PHE A 137 7.90 8.40 -10.35
C PHE A 137 8.63 7.38 -11.23
N GLU A 138 8.09 7.06 -12.41
CA GLU A 138 8.68 6.11 -13.35
C GLU A 138 10.11 6.51 -13.72
N LYS A 139 10.33 7.80 -14.04
CA LYS A 139 11.68 8.31 -14.34
C LYS A 139 12.63 8.13 -13.18
N PHE A 140 12.20 8.47 -11.97
CA PHE A 140 13.01 8.27 -10.76
C PHE A 140 13.38 6.80 -10.59
N LEU A 141 12.39 5.91 -10.60
CA LEU A 141 12.60 4.49 -10.36
C LEU A 141 13.49 3.84 -11.44
N MET A 142 13.28 4.20 -12.70
CA MET A 142 14.12 3.71 -13.80
C MET A 142 15.56 4.18 -13.66
N GLN A 143 15.82 5.41 -13.19
CA GLN A 143 17.19 5.86 -12.92
C GLN A 143 17.87 5.08 -11.79
N ILE A 144 17.13 4.73 -10.74
CA ILE A 144 17.64 3.87 -9.67
C ILE A 144 18.02 2.48 -10.22
N PHE A 145 17.17 1.86 -11.04
CA PHE A 145 17.42 0.50 -11.55
C PHE A 145 18.46 0.39 -12.68
N ILE A 146 18.77 1.47 -13.40
CA ILE A 146 19.89 1.47 -14.35
C ILE A 146 21.23 1.80 -13.68
N ASN A 147 21.22 2.32 -12.45
CA ASN A 147 22.44 2.65 -11.72
C ASN A 147 23.05 1.38 -11.11
N PRO A 148 24.21 0.91 -11.59
CA PRO A 148 24.80 -0.34 -11.11
C PRO A 148 25.21 -0.28 -9.63
N VAL A 149 25.53 0.89 -9.09
CA VAL A 149 25.87 1.06 -7.67
C VAL A 149 24.63 0.83 -6.81
N MET A 150 23.49 1.40 -7.21
CA MET A 150 22.20 1.20 -6.51
C MET A 150 21.75 -0.26 -6.57
N VAL A 151 21.86 -0.89 -7.74
CA VAL A 151 21.47 -2.29 -7.92
C VAL A 151 22.33 -3.21 -7.06
N ALA A 152 23.65 -3.02 -7.06
CA ALA A 152 24.56 -3.81 -6.24
C ALA A 152 24.30 -3.59 -4.74
N ASP A 153 24.06 -2.36 -4.33
CA ASP A 153 23.70 -2.01 -2.95
C ASP A 153 22.40 -2.72 -2.52
N GLN A 154 21.35 -2.63 -3.34
CA GLN A 154 20.07 -3.29 -3.09
C GLN A 154 20.24 -4.82 -2.95
N GLN A 155 21.00 -5.46 -3.84
CA GLN A 155 21.27 -6.91 -3.79
C GLN A 155 22.02 -7.35 -2.53
N SER A 156 22.77 -6.44 -1.89
CA SER A 156 23.50 -6.74 -0.65
C SER A 156 22.57 -6.96 0.56
N PHE A 157 21.37 -6.36 0.56
CA PHE A 157 20.46 -6.42 1.71
C PHE A 157 19.05 -6.94 1.41
N ALA A 158 18.59 -6.89 0.16
CA ALA A 158 17.31 -7.44 -0.25
C ALA A 158 17.48 -8.87 -0.79
N ASP A 159 16.53 -9.74 -0.48
CA ASP A 159 16.43 -11.09 -1.04
C ASP A 159 16.08 -11.01 -2.53
N ASP A 160 16.98 -11.48 -3.38
CA ASP A 160 16.82 -11.52 -4.84
C ASP A 160 16.19 -12.82 -5.34
N SER A 161 15.98 -13.82 -4.47
CA SER A 161 15.31 -15.07 -4.81
C SER A 161 13.79 -14.91 -4.98
N THR A 162 13.24 -13.82 -4.47
CA THR A 162 11.81 -13.49 -4.61
C THR A 162 11.62 -12.10 -5.22
N ALA A 163 10.60 -11.94 -6.05
CA ALA A 163 10.25 -10.63 -6.56
C ALA A 163 9.87 -9.69 -5.41
N MET A 164 10.30 -8.43 -5.48
CA MET A 164 9.75 -7.38 -4.63
C MET A 164 8.30 -7.11 -5.03
N HIS A 165 7.47 -6.86 -4.04
CA HIS A 165 6.05 -6.56 -4.29
C HIS A 165 5.85 -5.05 -4.32
N VAL A 166 4.85 -4.62 -5.08
CA VAL A 166 4.55 -3.20 -5.28
C VAL A 166 3.09 -2.91 -4.96
N MET A 167 2.83 -1.78 -4.32
CA MET A 167 1.51 -1.18 -4.21
C MET A 167 1.60 0.29 -4.63
N ALA A 168 0.70 0.72 -5.52
CA ALA A 168 0.67 2.09 -6.01
C ALA A 168 -0.76 2.63 -6.01
N GLY A 169 -0.92 3.93 -5.75
CA GLY A 169 -2.24 4.54 -5.68
C GLY A 169 -2.21 5.96 -5.11
N TYR A 170 -3.24 6.28 -4.33
CA TYR A 170 -3.42 7.57 -3.68
C TYR A 170 -3.80 7.37 -2.22
N ASP A 171 -3.56 8.38 -1.40
CA ASP A 171 -4.09 8.43 -0.05
C ASP A 171 -5.42 9.16 -0.03
N ASN A 172 -6.35 8.58 0.71
CA ASN A 172 -7.59 9.24 1.09
C ASN A 172 -7.50 9.52 2.59
N LEU A 173 -7.09 10.73 2.95
CA LEU A 173 -6.76 11.06 4.34
C LEU A 173 -8.06 11.17 5.16
N ILE A 174 -8.28 10.24 6.08
CA ILE A 174 -9.51 10.24 6.90
C ILE A 174 -9.34 11.07 8.17
N PHE A 175 -8.17 10.97 8.81
CA PHE A 175 -7.90 11.57 10.11
C PHE A 175 -6.45 12.06 10.17
N GLY A 176 -6.25 13.23 10.77
CA GLY A 176 -4.96 13.90 10.89
C GLY A 176 -4.70 14.96 9.82
N ASP A 177 -3.53 15.58 9.91
CA ASP A 177 -3.09 16.66 9.03
C ASP A 177 -2.62 16.14 7.67
N ALA A 178 -2.86 16.94 6.63
CA ALA A 178 -2.24 16.77 5.33
C ALA A 178 -0.76 17.13 5.37
N ILE A 179 -0.04 16.81 4.30
CA ILE A 179 1.32 17.31 4.12
C ILE A 179 1.20 18.73 3.57
N ASP A 180 1.48 19.73 4.40
CA ASP A 180 1.35 21.17 4.07
C ASP A 180 1.97 21.53 2.72
N ALA A 181 3.18 21.05 2.47
CA ALA A 181 3.92 21.34 1.24
C ALA A 181 3.22 20.84 -0.05
N LEU A 182 2.24 19.94 0.08
CA LEU A 182 1.58 19.28 -1.05
C LEU A 182 0.18 19.84 -1.35
N ASN A 183 -0.27 20.88 -0.63
CA ASN A 183 -1.62 21.45 -0.78
C ASN A 183 -2.75 20.42 -0.62
N GLY A 184 -2.53 19.39 0.21
CA GLY A 184 -3.56 18.43 0.57
C GLY A 184 -4.56 19.03 1.56
N ALA A 185 -5.79 18.51 1.57
CA ALA A 185 -6.77 18.85 2.60
C ALA A 185 -6.61 17.93 3.82
N ASN A 186 -6.67 18.51 5.01
CA ASN A 186 -6.65 17.76 6.27
C ASN A 186 -7.83 16.79 6.34
N GLY A 187 -7.62 15.66 7.03
CA GLY A 187 -8.71 14.81 7.46
C GLY A 187 -9.47 15.41 8.65
N ILE A 188 -10.24 14.58 9.33
CA ILE A 188 -10.77 14.91 10.66
C ILE A 188 -9.60 15.10 11.62
N LEU A 189 -9.55 16.22 12.35
CA LEU A 189 -8.40 16.53 13.19
C LEU A 189 -8.51 15.91 14.60
N PRO A 190 -7.39 15.65 15.30
CA PRO A 190 -7.42 15.19 16.69
C PRO A 190 -8.16 16.12 17.66
N SER A 191 -8.20 17.42 17.34
CA SER A 191 -8.93 18.43 18.11
C SER A 191 -10.42 18.51 17.80
N ASP A 192 -10.94 17.64 16.92
CA ASP A 192 -12.35 17.65 16.55
C ASP A 192 -13.22 17.33 17.78
N PRO A 193 -14.18 18.20 18.14
CA PRO A 193 -14.99 18.04 19.35
C PRO A 193 -15.88 16.79 19.32
N ARG A 194 -16.12 16.20 18.14
CA ARG A 194 -16.85 14.92 18.01
C ARG A 194 -16.05 13.73 18.51
N LEU A 195 -14.72 13.86 18.61
CA LEU A 195 -13.80 12.79 19.02
C LEU A 195 -13.29 12.93 20.46
N VAL A 196 -13.46 14.12 21.06
CA VAL A 196 -13.03 14.37 22.43
C VAL A 196 -14.20 14.08 23.36
N HIS A 197 -14.24 12.86 23.89
CA HIS A 197 -15.14 12.51 25.00
C HIS A 197 -14.43 12.87 26.30
N THR A 198 -14.78 14.03 26.87
CA THR A 198 -14.43 14.41 28.24
C THR A 198 -15.24 13.62 29.26
#